data_AF-A0AAV1H078-F1
#
_entry.id   AF-A0AAV1H078-F1
#
_cell.length_a   1.000
_cell.length_b   1.000
_cell.length_c   1.000
_cell.angle_alpha   90.00
_cell.angle_beta   90.00
_cell.angle_gamma   90.00
#
_symmetry.space_group_name_H-M   'P 1'
#
loop_
_entity.id
_entity.type
_entity.pdbx_description
1 polymer ?
#
loop_
_entity_poly.entity_id
_entity_poly.type
_entity_poly.pdbx_seq_one_letter_code
_entity_poly.pdbx_strand_id
1 'polypeptide(L)'
;MASNSSGGGGEGGSSDRQRIAQQRLRIIAGHLQRPADDGLIVLAAECKGQNNKTEASSEGRTVPRRRQEIMKWNGWGYSDSKFLFNKKGQAEFTGKRYRLSGMIMPALKDWFEGTFGASLQHKTPATPVLTSSAVQPPTLNEAFVEELKSTGISFSHNAEDRVFRAHGHCLHEIFALREGKFGRVPDMVVWPNCHNDVVKIVELACKHNVCLMPYGGGTSVSSALECPPEETRSIVSLDTSQMNRILWIDEKNLTAHVEAGIVGQDLERLLNESGYCTGHEPDSMEFSSLGGWVATRASGMKKNIYGNIEDLVVHIKMVTPRGVIEKSCQGPRMSTGPDIHHFIMGSEGTLGVVTEVTMKIRPVPEYQKYGSVVFPNFEQGVACLREVAKQRCAPASIRLMDNEQFKFGHALKPQVSSIFTSFLEGLKKLYITKFKGFDPNRLCVATLLFEGDREKVLQHEKQVYDIAAKFGTWGWTTM
;
A
#
# COMPACT_ATOMS: atom_id res chain seq x y z
N MET A 1 -38.39 -59.57 -18.10
CA MET A 1 -39.15 -58.71 -19.03
C MET A 1 -38.46 -57.35 -19.02
N ALA A 2 -37.56 -57.15 -19.98
CA ALA A 2 -37.72 -56.19 -21.10
C ALA A 2 -37.54 -54.74 -20.61
N SER A 3 -36.62 -53.91 -21.12
CA SER A 3 -35.88 -53.97 -22.38
C SER A 3 -34.72 -52.96 -22.32
N ASN A 4 -33.58 -53.34 -22.90
CA ASN A 4 -32.55 -52.42 -23.39
C ASN A 4 -33.18 -51.39 -24.35
N SER A 5 -32.90 -50.11 -24.14
CA SER A 5 -32.95 -49.10 -25.18
C SER A 5 -31.62 -48.34 -25.20
N SER A 6 -30.69 -48.88 -25.98
CA SER A 6 -29.57 -48.13 -26.57
C SER A 6 -30.13 -47.17 -27.62
N GLY A 7 -29.85 -45.87 -27.48
CA GLY A 7 -30.23 -44.88 -28.51
C GLY A 7 -29.72 -43.47 -28.23
N GLY A 8 -28.67 -43.08 -28.97
CA GLY A 8 -28.50 -41.75 -29.59
C GLY A 8 -28.30 -40.51 -28.71
N GLY A 9 -27.16 -39.82 -28.87
CA GLY A 9 -27.04 -38.41 -28.45
C GLY A 9 -25.65 -37.90 -28.06
N GLY A 10 -24.57 -38.61 -28.39
CA GLY A 10 -23.20 -38.14 -28.14
C GLY A 10 -22.69 -37.23 -29.25
N GLU A 11 -23.25 -36.02 -29.42
CA GLU A 11 -22.65 -34.97 -30.28
C GLU A 11 -23.16 -33.55 -29.97
N GLY A 12 -24.36 -33.37 -29.38
CA GLY A 12 -24.91 -32.05 -29.04
C GLY A 12 -24.35 -31.39 -27.77
N GLY A 13 -23.76 -32.16 -26.85
CA GLY A 13 -23.28 -31.64 -25.57
C GLY A 13 -21.95 -30.86 -25.63
N SER A 14 -21.19 -31.00 -26.72
CA SER A 14 -19.93 -30.29 -26.94
C SER A 14 -20.16 -28.91 -27.54
N SER A 15 -21.06 -28.81 -28.53
CA SER A 15 -21.36 -27.53 -29.20
C SER A 15 -22.04 -26.53 -28.28
N ASP A 16 -22.91 -26.98 -27.37
CA ASP A 16 -23.57 -26.10 -26.41
C ASP A 16 -22.62 -25.58 -25.34
N ARG A 17 -21.70 -26.43 -24.83
CA ARG A 17 -20.65 -25.97 -23.91
C ARG A 17 -19.73 -24.96 -24.59
N GLN A 18 -19.34 -25.22 -25.82
CA GLN A 18 -18.47 -24.33 -26.60
C GLN A 18 -19.17 -23.00 -26.91
N ARG A 19 -20.47 -23.03 -27.22
CA ARG A 19 -21.29 -21.84 -27.43
C ARG A 19 -21.44 -21.02 -26.15
N ILE A 20 -21.69 -21.65 -25.00
CA ILE A 20 -21.76 -20.98 -23.70
C ILE A 20 -20.40 -20.37 -23.33
N ALA A 21 -19.31 -21.09 -23.57
CA ALA A 21 -17.95 -20.57 -23.35
C ALA A 21 -17.65 -19.35 -24.24
N GLN A 22 -18.00 -19.42 -25.53
CA GLN A 22 -17.88 -18.28 -26.46
C GLN A 22 -18.73 -17.09 -26.03
N GLN A 23 -19.95 -17.32 -25.54
CA GLN A 23 -20.80 -16.25 -25.04
C GLN A 23 -20.19 -15.58 -23.80
N ARG A 24 -19.66 -16.35 -22.85
CA ARG A 24 -18.94 -15.81 -21.67
C ARG A 24 -17.71 -15.00 -22.08
N LEU A 25 -16.92 -15.51 -23.04
CA LEU A 25 -15.77 -14.80 -23.58
C LEU A 25 -16.16 -13.50 -24.29
N ARG A 26 -17.28 -13.47 -25.01
CA ARG A 26 -17.79 -12.23 -25.62
C ARG A 26 -18.18 -11.19 -24.57
N ILE A 27 -18.82 -11.59 -23.48
CA ILE A 27 -19.17 -10.68 -22.39
C ILE A 27 -17.90 -10.10 -21.74
N ILE A 28 -16.92 -10.95 -21.42
CA ILE A 28 -15.63 -10.53 -20.85
C ILE A 28 -14.89 -9.59 -21.82
N ALA A 29 -14.82 -9.96 -23.10
CA ALA A 29 -14.18 -9.15 -24.13
C ALA A 29 -14.92 -7.84 -24.42
N GLY A 30 -16.21 -7.75 -24.11
CA GLY A 30 -17.00 -6.53 -24.25
C GLY A 30 -16.56 -5.38 -23.34
N HIS A 31 -15.77 -5.67 -22.31
CA HIS A 31 -15.14 -4.65 -21.45
C HIS A 31 -13.81 -4.13 -22.00
N LEU A 32 -13.27 -4.74 -23.07
CA LEU A 32 -12.04 -4.31 -23.72
C LEU A 32 -12.37 -3.39 -24.89
N GLN A 33 -12.09 -2.10 -24.72
CA GLN A 33 -12.15 -1.10 -25.77
C GLN A 33 -10.84 -1.17 -26.57
N ARG A 34 -10.92 -1.51 -27.86
CA ARG A 34 -9.76 -1.49 -28.76
C ARG A 34 -9.53 -0.06 -29.26
N PRO A 35 -8.27 0.33 -29.56
CA PRO A 35 -8.01 1.53 -30.33
C PRO A 35 -8.83 1.48 -31.63
N ALA A 36 -9.60 2.53 -31.93
CA ALA A 36 -10.31 2.63 -33.21
C ALA A 36 -9.28 2.83 -34.34
N ASP A 37 -9.50 2.21 -35.51
CA ASP A 37 -8.68 2.41 -36.72
C ASP A 37 -8.77 3.85 -37.28
N ASP A 38 -9.68 4.68 -36.75
CA ASP A 38 -9.80 6.08 -37.10
C ASP A 38 -9.20 6.96 -36.00
N GLY A 39 -8.18 7.73 -36.39
CA GLY A 39 -7.35 8.56 -35.53
C GLY A 39 -8.14 9.32 -34.46
N LEU A 40 -8.01 8.86 -33.22
CA LEU A 40 -8.34 9.62 -32.02
C LEU A 40 -7.49 10.90 -32.05
N ILE A 41 -8.10 12.00 -32.50
CA ILE A 41 -7.58 13.34 -32.24
C ILE A 41 -7.57 13.48 -30.72
N VAL A 42 -6.38 13.34 -30.16
CA VAL A 42 -6.09 13.55 -28.74
C VAL A 42 -6.43 15.00 -28.41
N LEU A 43 -7.61 15.23 -27.81
CA LEU A 43 -7.93 16.54 -27.27
C LEU A 43 -7.13 16.71 -25.98
N ALA A 44 -6.10 17.57 -26.04
CA ALA A 44 -5.33 18.03 -24.88
C ALA A 44 -6.20 18.60 -23.73
N ALA A 45 -7.50 18.80 -23.97
CA ALA A 45 -8.50 19.17 -22.98
C ALA A 45 -8.76 18.07 -21.93
N GLU A 46 -8.62 16.78 -22.25
CA GLU A 46 -8.92 15.68 -21.30
C GLU A 46 -7.86 15.52 -20.20
N CYS A 47 -6.63 15.98 -20.42
CA CYS A 47 -5.58 16.00 -19.39
C CYS A 47 -5.64 17.25 -18.50
N LYS A 48 -6.62 18.13 -18.72
CA LYS A 48 -6.96 19.25 -17.83
C LYS A 48 -8.23 18.87 -17.08
N GLY A 49 -8.09 18.38 -15.85
CA GLY A 49 -9.25 18.20 -14.96
C GLY A 49 -10.11 19.46 -14.94
N GLN A 50 -11.44 19.31 -14.81
CA GLN A 50 -12.35 20.45 -14.75
C GLN A 50 -11.91 21.39 -13.63
N ASN A 51 -11.30 22.52 -14.01
CA ASN A 51 -10.89 23.59 -13.10
C ASN A 51 -12.12 24.29 -12.54
N ASN A 52 -12.79 23.67 -11.56
CA ASN A 52 -13.66 24.37 -10.64
C ASN A 52 -12.82 24.86 -9.46
N LYS A 53 -12.38 26.13 -9.55
CA LYS A 53 -11.88 26.98 -8.46
C LYS A 53 -11.02 26.28 -7.38
N THR A 54 -9.82 25.86 -7.76
CA THR A 54 -8.61 25.98 -6.93
C THR A 54 -7.42 25.72 -7.84
N GLU A 55 -6.77 26.78 -8.32
CA GLU A 55 -5.34 26.68 -8.65
C GLU A 55 -4.62 26.41 -7.32
N ALA A 56 -4.63 25.16 -6.89
CA ALA A 56 -3.77 24.69 -5.82
C ALA A 56 -2.34 24.90 -6.32
N SER A 57 -1.58 25.72 -5.60
CA SER A 57 -0.20 26.03 -5.86
C SER A 57 0.62 24.76 -6.12
N SER A 58 1.70 24.90 -6.87
CA SER A 58 2.72 23.85 -7.08
C SER A 58 3.39 23.34 -5.78
N GLU A 59 2.90 23.74 -4.59
CA GLU A 59 3.41 23.39 -3.27
C GLU A 59 2.84 22.07 -2.70
N GLY A 60 2.03 21.32 -3.45
CA GLY A 60 1.24 20.19 -2.89
C GLY A 60 1.61 18.76 -3.31
N ARG A 61 2.71 18.51 -4.03
CA ARG A 61 3.05 17.14 -4.50
C ARG A 61 3.96 16.41 -3.51
N THR A 62 3.47 15.34 -2.86
CA THR A 62 4.25 14.60 -1.85
C THR A 62 5.34 13.71 -2.47
N VAL A 63 5.19 13.31 -3.75
CA VAL A 63 6.19 12.49 -4.47
C VAL A 63 6.78 13.26 -5.67
N PRO A 64 8.01 13.81 -5.55
CA PRO A 64 8.68 14.48 -6.65
C PRO A 64 9.24 13.45 -7.65
N ARG A 65 9.53 13.90 -8.88
CA ARG A 65 10.18 13.04 -9.90
C ARG A 65 11.54 12.54 -9.42
N ARG A 66 12.35 13.43 -8.84
CA ARG A 66 13.63 13.12 -8.19
C ARG A 66 13.41 12.75 -6.72
N ARG A 67 13.03 11.50 -6.48
CA ARG A 67 12.60 11.01 -5.15
C ARG A 67 13.70 11.11 -4.09
N GLN A 68 14.96 10.94 -4.49
CA GLN A 68 16.15 11.06 -3.65
C GLN A 68 16.33 12.44 -2.99
N GLU A 69 15.64 13.48 -3.46
CA GLU A 69 15.66 14.81 -2.82
C GLU A 69 14.98 14.80 -1.44
N ILE A 70 13.98 13.93 -1.24
CA ILE A 70 13.24 13.84 0.03
C ILE A 70 13.23 12.44 0.65
N MET A 71 13.51 11.40 -0.12
CA MET A 71 13.50 9.98 0.28
C MET A 71 14.91 9.40 0.29
N LYS A 72 15.13 8.40 1.14
CA LYS A 72 16.40 7.67 1.17
C LYS A 72 16.51 6.80 -0.08
N TRP A 73 17.60 6.94 -0.82
CA TRP A 73 17.86 6.12 -2.00
C TRP A 73 18.26 4.68 -1.68
N ASN A 74 18.72 4.40 -0.44
CA ASN A 74 19.25 3.11 0.00
C ASN A 74 18.54 2.55 1.24
N GLY A 75 17.27 2.89 1.45
CA GLY A 75 16.51 2.45 2.61
C GLY A 75 15.10 3.02 2.66
N TRP A 76 14.38 2.74 3.75
CA TRP A 76 12.99 3.17 3.91
C TRP A 76 12.84 4.66 4.24
N GLY A 77 11.85 5.29 3.61
CA GLY A 77 11.23 6.54 4.04
C GLY A 77 12.02 7.81 3.79
N TYR A 78 11.59 8.90 4.44
CA TYR A 78 12.17 10.23 4.27
C TYR A 78 13.62 10.34 4.77
N SER A 79 14.42 11.15 4.07
CA SER A 79 15.85 11.37 4.36
C SER A 79 16.10 12.04 5.71
N ASP A 80 15.14 12.81 6.23
CA ASP A 80 15.22 13.50 7.52
C ASP A 80 14.89 12.62 8.75
N SER A 81 14.47 11.38 8.53
CA SER A 81 13.88 10.52 9.57
C SER A 81 14.66 9.22 9.73
N LYS A 82 15.49 9.11 10.77
CA LYS A 82 16.30 7.92 11.07
C LYS A 82 16.59 7.79 12.56
N PHE A 83 16.93 6.60 13.02
CA PHE A 83 17.49 6.42 14.36
C PHE A 83 18.96 6.88 14.40
N LEU A 84 19.30 7.66 15.43
CA LEU A 84 20.66 8.00 15.82
C LEU A 84 20.89 7.62 17.27
N PHE A 85 22.13 7.32 17.64
CA PHE A 85 22.51 7.10 19.03
C PHE A 85 23.40 8.26 19.48
N ASN A 86 23.01 8.91 20.58
CA ASN A 86 23.78 10.01 21.16
C ASN A 86 25.05 9.48 21.87
N LYS A 87 25.91 10.39 22.37
CA LYS A 87 27.15 10.02 23.08
C LYS A 87 26.92 9.19 24.35
N LYS A 88 25.71 9.22 24.91
CA LYS A 88 25.30 8.42 26.08
C LYS A 88 24.74 7.04 25.67
N GLY A 89 24.76 6.72 24.38
CA GLY A 89 24.22 5.46 23.85
C GLY A 89 22.69 5.40 23.82
N GLN A 90 22.00 6.53 23.95
CA GLN A 90 20.54 6.58 23.91
C GLN A 90 20.07 6.81 22.47
N ALA A 91 19.04 6.09 22.05
CA ALA A 91 18.47 6.26 20.71
C ALA A 91 17.60 7.53 20.65
N GLU A 92 17.62 8.18 19.49
CA GLU A 92 16.78 9.30 19.12
C GLU A 92 16.28 9.07 17.70
N PHE A 93 15.00 9.33 17.43
CA PHE A 93 14.47 9.32 16.08
C PHE A 93 14.48 10.74 15.51
N THR A 94 15.19 11.00 14.41
CA THR A 94 15.41 12.37 13.91
C THR A 94 14.16 12.97 13.24
N GLY A 95 14.26 14.26 12.91
CA GLY A 95 13.24 14.99 12.15
C GLY A 95 12.13 15.54 13.03
N LYS A 96 10.98 15.84 12.42
CA LYS A 96 9.76 16.34 13.10
C LYS A 96 8.47 15.73 12.53
N ARG A 97 8.58 14.69 11.70
CA ARG A 97 7.45 14.12 10.95
C ARG A 97 6.51 13.29 11.83
N TYR A 98 7.09 12.51 12.75
CA TYR A 98 6.34 11.55 13.54
C TYR A 98 6.28 12.00 14.99
N ARG A 99 5.28 11.51 15.74
CA ARG A 99 5.17 11.79 17.18
C ARG A 99 6.41 11.35 17.97
N LEU A 100 7.12 10.33 17.51
CA LEU A 100 8.36 9.84 18.11
C LEU A 100 9.60 10.69 17.74
N SER A 101 9.51 11.57 16.75
CA SER A 101 10.64 12.39 16.32
C SER A 101 11.13 13.33 17.44
N GLY A 102 12.44 13.36 17.68
CA GLY A 102 13.11 14.10 18.74
C GLY A 102 13.01 13.46 20.13
N MET A 103 12.30 12.33 20.28
CA MET A 103 12.19 11.64 21.57
C MET A 103 13.40 10.74 21.84
N ILE A 104 13.90 10.78 23.08
CA ILE A 104 15.01 9.93 23.55
C ILE A 104 14.47 8.61 24.10
N MET A 105 14.95 7.50 23.58
CA MET A 105 14.57 6.12 23.95
C MET A 105 15.78 5.44 24.63
N PRO A 106 15.92 5.58 25.95
CA PRO A 106 17.12 5.15 26.67
C PRO A 106 17.31 3.63 26.69
N ALA A 107 16.21 2.87 26.68
CA ALA A 107 16.25 1.40 26.80
C ALA A 107 16.43 0.67 25.45
N LEU A 108 16.34 1.37 24.31
CA LEU A 108 16.38 0.73 22.99
C LEU A 108 17.74 0.07 22.71
N LYS A 109 18.84 0.69 23.17
CA LYS A 109 20.18 0.12 23.04
C LYS A 109 20.28 -1.21 23.79
N ASP A 110 19.92 -1.22 25.07
CA ASP A 110 20.05 -2.41 25.92
C ASP A 110 19.16 -3.55 25.41
N TRP A 111 17.96 -3.22 24.94
CA TRP A 111 17.09 -4.20 24.27
C TRP A 111 17.74 -4.76 23.01
N PHE A 112 18.32 -3.92 22.15
CA PHE A 112 18.99 -4.36 20.92
C PHE A 112 20.18 -5.29 21.23
N GLU A 113 21.09 -4.86 22.11
CA GLU A 113 22.30 -5.63 22.45
C GLU A 113 21.93 -6.95 23.14
N GLY A 114 20.94 -6.93 24.04
CA GLY A 114 20.45 -8.14 24.72
C GLY A 114 19.70 -9.12 23.82
N THR A 115 18.94 -8.62 22.84
CA THR A 115 18.12 -9.46 21.95
C THR A 115 18.99 -10.10 20.85
N PHE A 116 19.90 -9.34 20.24
CA PHE A 116 20.68 -9.80 19.09
C PHE A 116 22.07 -10.31 19.45
N GLY A 117 22.54 -10.10 20.69
CA GLY A 117 23.92 -10.40 21.07
C GLY A 117 24.96 -9.58 20.29
N ALA A 118 24.54 -8.44 19.74
CA ALA A 118 25.36 -7.54 18.93
C ALA A 118 25.72 -6.27 19.71
N SER A 119 26.72 -5.51 19.24
CA SER A 119 27.08 -4.22 19.83
C SER A 119 26.98 -3.08 18.83
N LEU A 120 26.43 -1.94 19.26
CA LEU A 120 26.36 -0.72 18.45
C LEU A 120 27.72 -0.10 18.11
N GLN A 121 28.80 -0.59 18.74
CA GLN A 121 30.17 -0.19 18.40
C GLN A 121 30.63 -0.77 17.06
N HIS A 122 30.07 -1.91 16.65
CA HIS A 122 30.37 -2.51 15.35
C HIS A 122 29.38 -1.98 14.31
N LYS A 123 29.88 -1.15 13.39
CA LYS A 123 29.07 -0.55 12.32
C LYS A 123 29.59 -0.98 10.97
N THR A 124 28.69 -1.47 10.13
CA THR A 124 28.97 -1.70 8.71
C THR A 124 28.72 -0.41 7.94
N PRO A 125 29.73 0.19 7.28
CA PRO A 125 29.51 1.35 6.43
C PRO A 125 28.61 0.96 5.26
N ALA A 126 27.71 1.86 4.86
CA ALA A 126 26.93 1.71 3.63
C ALA A 126 27.49 2.67 2.57
N THR A 127 27.30 2.32 1.30
CA THR A 127 27.49 3.23 0.17
C THR A 127 26.67 4.51 0.44
N PRO A 128 27.33 5.67 0.62
CA PRO A 128 26.62 6.89 1.04
C PRO A 128 25.96 7.60 -0.14
N VAL A 129 26.54 7.48 -1.33
CA VAL A 129 26.11 8.13 -2.56
C VAL A 129 26.13 7.11 -3.69
N LEU A 130 25.11 7.14 -4.54
CA LEU A 130 25.08 6.34 -5.75
C LEU A 130 26.25 6.75 -6.66
N THR A 131 27.12 5.80 -7.00
CA THR A 131 28.19 6.04 -7.96
C THR A 131 27.70 5.67 -9.35
N SER A 132 27.49 6.65 -10.23
CA SER A 132 26.91 6.42 -11.56
C SER A 132 27.70 5.41 -12.40
N SER A 133 29.03 5.31 -12.22
CA SER A 133 29.86 4.32 -12.93
C SER A 133 29.64 2.88 -12.49
N ALA A 134 28.99 2.64 -11.34
CA ALA A 134 28.59 1.31 -10.88
C ALA A 134 27.27 0.83 -11.51
N VAL A 135 26.56 1.73 -12.21
CA VAL A 135 25.27 1.43 -12.87
C VAL A 135 25.51 1.19 -14.34
N GLN A 136 24.94 0.10 -14.88
CA GLN A 136 25.06 -0.19 -16.31
C GLN A 136 24.46 0.96 -17.15
N PRO A 137 25.13 1.37 -18.24
CA PRO A 137 24.56 2.32 -19.20
C PRO A 137 23.19 1.83 -19.70
N PRO A 138 22.23 2.73 -19.96
CA PRO A 138 20.93 2.33 -20.44
C PRO A 138 21.02 1.76 -21.85
N THR A 139 20.32 0.65 -22.11
CA THR A 139 20.12 0.10 -23.46
C THR A 139 18.82 0.67 -24.01
N LEU A 140 18.93 1.78 -24.73
CA LEU A 140 17.78 2.54 -25.24
C LEU A 140 17.31 2.03 -26.61
N ASN A 141 16.00 2.03 -26.82
CA ASN A 141 15.43 1.96 -28.16
C ASN A 141 15.29 3.40 -28.69
N GLU A 142 16.18 3.82 -29.59
CA GLU A 142 16.24 5.22 -30.05
C GLU A 142 14.94 5.67 -30.75
N ALA A 143 14.31 4.80 -31.55
CA ALA A 143 13.04 5.11 -32.21
C ALA A 143 11.92 5.37 -31.20
N PHE A 144 11.82 4.55 -30.14
CA PHE A 144 10.88 4.78 -29.04
C PHE A 144 11.16 6.11 -28.34
N VAL A 145 12.43 6.44 -28.07
CA VAL A 145 12.81 7.68 -27.39
C VAL A 145 12.48 8.91 -28.24
N GLU A 146 12.73 8.87 -29.55
CA GLU A 146 12.39 9.95 -30.48
C GLU A 146 10.88 10.19 -30.56
N GLU A 147 10.08 9.13 -30.70
CA GLU A 147 8.62 9.26 -30.73
C GLU A 147 8.07 9.71 -29.38
N LEU A 148 8.61 9.20 -28.27
CA LEU A 148 8.24 9.65 -26.93
C LEU A 148 8.53 11.15 -26.73
N LYS A 149 9.68 11.65 -27.19
CA LYS A 149 9.99 13.10 -27.14
C LYS A 149 8.91 13.93 -27.84
N SER A 150 8.37 13.46 -28.97
CA SER A 150 7.33 14.17 -29.71
C SER A 150 6.00 14.28 -28.94
N THR A 151 5.75 13.39 -27.97
CA THR A 151 4.54 13.41 -27.14
C THR A 151 4.57 14.51 -26.06
N GLY A 152 5.76 15.02 -25.71
CA GLY A 152 5.95 15.94 -24.59
C GLY A 152 5.91 15.27 -23.20
N ILE A 153 5.80 13.94 -23.13
CA ILE A 153 5.84 13.19 -21.86
C ILE A 153 7.26 13.29 -21.27
N SER A 154 7.35 13.63 -19.98
CA SER A 154 8.63 13.75 -19.29
C SER A 154 9.29 12.39 -19.13
N PHE A 155 10.60 12.32 -19.35
CA PHE A 155 11.41 11.12 -19.13
C PHE A 155 12.81 11.45 -18.60
N SER A 156 13.54 10.43 -18.12
CA SER A 156 14.91 10.55 -17.62
C SER A 156 15.72 9.29 -17.91
N HIS A 157 17.01 9.48 -18.20
CA HIS A 157 18.01 8.42 -18.33
C HIS A 157 19.02 8.43 -17.16
N ASN A 158 18.81 9.30 -16.16
CA ASN A 158 19.75 9.46 -15.06
C ASN A 158 19.85 8.17 -14.23
N ALA A 159 21.07 7.79 -13.85
CA ALA A 159 21.32 6.61 -13.04
C ALA A 159 20.55 6.63 -11.70
N GLU A 160 20.48 7.79 -11.03
CA GLU A 160 19.72 7.96 -9.79
C GLU A 160 18.23 7.62 -9.96
N ASP A 161 17.60 8.15 -11.01
CA ASP A 161 16.17 7.96 -11.24
C ASP A 161 15.85 6.51 -11.60
N ARG A 162 16.73 5.87 -12.37
CA ARG A 162 16.64 4.46 -12.79
C ARG A 162 16.84 3.51 -11.61
N VAL A 163 17.89 3.70 -10.82
CA VAL A 163 18.20 2.85 -9.65
C VAL A 163 17.12 2.95 -8.60
N PHE A 164 16.60 4.15 -8.30
CA PHE A 164 15.51 4.32 -7.33
C PHE A 164 14.26 3.48 -7.71
N ARG A 165 14.06 3.23 -9.01
CA ARG A 165 12.91 2.51 -9.55
C ARG A 165 13.19 1.05 -9.92
N ALA A 166 14.37 0.54 -9.55
CA ALA A 166 14.78 -0.82 -9.83
C ALA A 166 14.52 -1.80 -8.67
N HIS A 167 13.86 -1.34 -7.60
CA HIS A 167 13.71 -2.12 -6.37
C HIS A 167 12.42 -1.79 -5.61
N GLY A 168 12.02 -2.73 -4.74
CA GLY A 168 11.14 -2.54 -3.61
C GLY A 168 11.90 -2.39 -2.29
N HIS A 169 11.42 -3.06 -1.24
CA HIS A 169 11.96 -3.02 0.11
C HIS A 169 12.18 -4.43 0.70
N CYS A 170 12.40 -5.44 -0.14
CA CYS A 170 12.95 -6.71 0.33
C CYS A 170 14.36 -6.50 0.91
N LEU A 171 14.73 -7.34 1.89
CA LEU A 171 16.03 -7.22 2.55
C LEU A 171 17.20 -7.31 1.57
N HIS A 172 17.13 -8.22 0.59
CA HIS A 172 18.20 -8.43 -0.39
C HIS A 172 18.39 -7.20 -1.29
N GLU A 173 17.30 -6.54 -1.69
CA GLU A 173 17.33 -5.32 -2.49
C GLU A 173 18.00 -4.18 -1.73
N ILE A 174 17.59 -3.95 -0.47
CA ILE A 174 18.19 -2.93 0.38
C ILE A 174 19.68 -3.22 0.65
N PHE A 175 20.04 -4.50 0.82
CA PHE A 175 21.44 -4.90 0.97
C PHE A 175 22.25 -4.59 -0.29
N ALA A 176 21.72 -4.91 -1.48
CA ALA A 176 22.34 -4.63 -2.76
C ALA A 176 22.61 -3.12 -2.96
N LEU A 177 21.63 -2.26 -2.65
CA LEU A 177 21.77 -0.80 -2.68
C LEU A 177 22.89 -0.33 -1.75
N ARG A 178 22.91 -0.83 -0.52
CA ARG A 178 23.89 -0.44 0.51
C ARG A 178 25.30 -0.89 0.16
N GLU A 179 25.46 -2.04 -0.48
CA GLU A 179 26.75 -2.55 -0.96
C GLU A 179 27.15 -2.00 -2.33
N GLY A 180 26.30 -1.16 -2.95
CA GLY A 180 26.57 -0.58 -4.27
C GLY A 180 26.59 -1.62 -5.40
N LYS A 181 25.90 -2.74 -5.23
CA LYS A 181 25.82 -3.84 -6.21
C LYS A 181 24.48 -3.78 -6.91
N PHE A 182 24.47 -3.30 -8.15
CA PHE A 182 23.25 -3.16 -8.94
C PHE A 182 23.15 -4.30 -9.96
N GLY A 183 22.00 -4.97 -9.99
CA GLY A 183 21.64 -5.91 -11.05
C GLY A 183 21.17 -5.19 -12.31
N ARG A 184 20.21 -5.79 -13.03
CA ARG A 184 19.49 -5.10 -14.10
C ARG A 184 18.66 -3.97 -13.48
N VAL A 185 18.72 -2.79 -14.08
CA VAL A 185 17.90 -1.63 -13.72
C VAL A 185 17.12 -1.18 -14.96
N PRO A 186 16.00 -0.43 -14.82
CA PRO A 186 15.32 0.16 -15.96
C PRO A 186 16.28 0.99 -16.81
N ASP A 187 16.12 1.00 -18.12
CA ASP A 187 16.92 1.81 -19.04
C ASP A 187 16.49 3.27 -19.03
N MET A 188 15.21 3.53 -18.77
CA MET A 188 14.68 4.87 -18.60
C MET A 188 13.46 4.91 -17.69
N VAL A 189 13.10 6.12 -17.28
CA VAL A 189 11.91 6.42 -16.49
C VAL A 189 11.02 7.37 -17.26
N VAL A 190 9.71 7.15 -17.25
CA VAL A 190 8.71 8.05 -17.84
C VAL A 190 7.67 8.46 -16.80
N TRP A 191 7.16 9.69 -16.90
CA TRP A 191 6.15 10.24 -15.99
C TRP A 191 4.91 10.72 -16.76
N PRO A 192 3.92 9.83 -17.00
CA PRO A 192 2.61 10.23 -17.51
C PRO A 192 1.88 11.15 -16.52
N ASN A 193 1.08 12.08 -17.03
CA ASN A 193 0.29 13.02 -16.22
C ASN A 193 -1.22 12.76 -16.29
N CYS A 194 -1.66 11.80 -17.11
CA CYS A 194 -3.06 11.44 -17.33
C CYS A 194 -3.17 10.06 -18.00
N HIS A 195 -4.39 9.50 -18.05
CA HIS A 195 -4.70 8.24 -18.74
C HIS A 195 -4.18 8.21 -20.20
N ASN A 196 -4.40 9.28 -20.96
CA ASN A 196 -4.01 9.34 -22.38
C ASN A 196 -2.49 9.29 -22.60
N ASP A 197 -1.67 9.78 -21.65
CA ASP A 197 -0.22 9.62 -21.73
C ASP A 197 0.16 8.14 -21.61
N VAL A 198 -0.52 7.39 -20.73
CA VAL A 198 -0.30 5.95 -20.55
C VAL A 198 -0.68 5.17 -21.81
N VAL A 199 -1.82 5.51 -22.44
CA VAL A 199 -2.23 4.91 -23.72
C VAL A 199 -1.12 5.06 -24.76
N LYS A 200 -0.62 6.28 -24.98
CA LYS A 200 0.48 6.55 -25.92
C LYS A 200 1.74 5.77 -25.60
N ILE A 201 2.16 5.71 -24.33
CA ILE A 201 3.35 4.97 -23.91
C ILE A 201 3.19 3.47 -24.23
N VAL A 202 2.03 2.89 -23.96
CA VAL A 202 1.75 1.47 -24.23
C VAL A 202 1.72 1.19 -25.73
N GLU A 203 1.13 2.07 -26.54
CA GLU A 203 1.14 1.96 -28.01
C GLU A 203 2.56 2.02 -28.58
N LEU A 204 3.37 2.98 -28.14
CA LEU A 204 4.78 3.09 -28.52
C LEU A 204 5.57 1.85 -28.08
N ALA A 205 5.31 1.33 -26.88
CA ALA A 205 5.99 0.13 -26.39
C ALA A 205 5.66 -1.10 -27.24
N CYS A 206 4.40 -1.23 -27.69
CA CYS A 206 4.01 -2.28 -28.64
C CYS A 206 4.71 -2.11 -29.99
N LYS A 207 4.75 -0.88 -30.52
CA LYS A 207 5.38 -0.56 -31.81
C LYS A 207 6.89 -0.85 -31.83
N HIS A 208 7.58 -0.58 -30.73
CA HIS A 208 9.04 -0.65 -30.65
C HIS A 208 9.58 -1.84 -29.85
N ASN A 209 8.71 -2.75 -29.40
CA ASN A 209 9.07 -3.90 -28.56
C ASN A 209 9.85 -3.50 -27.29
N VAL A 210 9.28 -2.59 -26.52
CA VAL A 210 9.82 -2.09 -25.26
C VAL A 210 9.11 -2.76 -24.09
N CYS A 211 9.86 -3.15 -23.06
CA CYS A 211 9.31 -3.71 -21.83
C CYS A 211 8.88 -2.58 -20.88
N LEU A 212 7.64 -2.59 -20.41
CA LEU A 212 7.14 -1.59 -19.45
C LEU A 212 7.01 -2.22 -18.07
N MET A 213 7.53 -1.55 -17.05
CA MET A 213 7.28 -1.90 -15.64
C MET A 213 6.55 -0.75 -14.94
N PRO A 214 5.26 -0.92 -14.59
CA PRO A 214 4.53 0.09 -13.83
C PRO A 214 5.15 0.30 -12.45
N TYR A 215 5.32 1.55 -12.04
CA TYR A 215 5.93 1.92 -10.78
C TYR A 215 5.10 2.97 -10.06
N GLY A 216 4.60 2.62 -8.86
CA GLY A 216 3.86 3.52 -7.99
C GLY A 216 4.72 4.06 -6.86
N GLY A 217 4.46 3.57 -5.65
CA GLY A 217 5.19 3.99 -4.45
C GLY A 217 6.61 3.43 -4.28
N GLY A 218 6.95 2.36 -5.00
CA GLY A 218 8.21 1.63 -4.76
C GLY A 218 8.20 0.76 -3.50
N THR A 219 7.04 0.53 -2.88
CA THR A 219 6.92 -0.13 -1.57
C THR A 219 6.75 -1.65 -1.66
N SER A 220 7.12 -2.29 -2.77
CA SER A 220 6.96 -3.73 -2.95
C SER A 220 7.83 -4.49 -1.95
N VAL A 221 7.35 -5.64 -1.47
CA VAL A 221 8.12 -6.58 -0.64
C VAL A 221 8.05 -8.01 -1.21
N SER A 222 7.86 -8.10 -2.53
CA SER A 222 7.74 -9.35 -3.29
C SER A 222 8.71 -9.46 -4.47
N SER A 223 9.69 -8.55 -4.58
CA SER A 223 10.55 -8.39 -5.77
C SER A 223 9.80 -8.05 -7.07
N ALA A 224 8.53 -7.63 -7.01
CA ALA A 224 7.74 -7.30 -8.22
C ALA A 224 8.30 -6.12 -9.06
N LEU A 225 9.26 -5.36 -8.52
CA LEU A 225 9.91 -4.24 -9.20
C LEU A 225 11.35 -4.56 -9.63
N GLU A 226 11.82 -5.76 -9.34
CA GLU A 226 13.16 -6.23 -9.73
C GLU A 226 13.16 -6.52 -11.24
N CYS A 227 14.07 -5.89 -11.98
CA CYS A 227 14.17 -6.13 -13.42
C CYS A 227 14.76 -7.52 -13.68
N PRO A 228 14.12 -8.36 -14.52
CA PRO A 228 14.66 -9.68 -14.86
C PRO A 228 16.04 -9.54 -15.54
N PRO A 229 17.09 -10.24 -15.08
CA PRO A 229 18.43 -10.11 -15.63
C PRO A 229 18.54 -10.57 -17.10
N GLU A 230 17.66 -11.47 -17.53
CA GLU A 230 17.59 -12.00 -18.89
C GLU A 230 16.80 -11.10 -19.87
N GLU A 231 16.15 -10.04 -19.39
CA GLU A 231 15.40 -9.11 -20.24
C GLU A 231 16.37 -8.23 -21.06
N THR A 232 16.42 -8.50 -22.36
CA THR A 232 17.31 -7.82 -23.31
C THR A 232 16.67 -6.60 -23.97
N ARG A 233 15.34 -6.46 -23.92
CA ARG A 233 14.65 -5.26 -24.43
C ARG A 233 14.97 -4.05 -23.57
N SER A 234 14.72 -2.87 -24.13
CA SER A 234 14.73 -1.64 -23.34
C SER A 234 13.61 -1.72 -22.29
N ILE A 235 13.96 -1.55 -21.02
CA ILE A 235 13.04 -1.56 -19.88
C ILE A 235 12.71 -0.11 -19.49
N VAL A 236 11.43 0.24 -19.53
CA VAL A 236 10.94 1.55 -19.11
C VAL A 236 10.21 1.40 -17.78
N SER A 237 10.68 2.10 -16.75
CA SER A 237 9.89 2.31 -15.55
C SER A 237 8.81 3.36 -15.84
N LEU A 238 7.54 2.94 -15.85
CA LEU A 238 6.39 3.82 -16.02
C LEU A 238 5.93 4.30 -14.65
N ASP A 239 6.42 5.48 -14.24
CA ASP A 239 6.16 6.04 -12.91
C ASP A 239 4.86 6.84 -12.88
N THR A 240 3.86 6.33 -12.15
CA THR A 240 2.53 6.93 -12.09
C THR A 240 2.42 8.14 -11.16
N SER A 241 3.46 8.49 -10.38
CA SER A 241 3.40 9.50 -9.30
C SER A 241 2.91 10.89 -9.71
N GLN A 242 2.94 11.23 -11.01
CA GLN A 242 2.47 12.53 -11.53
C GLN A 242 1.00 12.51 -12.00
N MET A 243 0.37 11.34 -12.01
CA MET A 243 -1.03 11.09 -12.28
C MET A 243 -1.71 10.80 -10.93
N ASN A 244 -2.00 11.86 -10.17
CA ASN A 244 -2.27 11.80 -8.72
C ASN A 244 -3.47 12.66 -8.26
N ARG A 245 -4.41 12.98 -9.15
CA ARG A 245 -5.56 13.83 -8.85
C ARG A 245 -6.76 13.02 -8.37
N ILE A 246 -7.54 13.59 -7.45
CA ILE A 246 -8.95 13.24 -7.29
C ILE A 246 -9.70 13.92 -8.44
N LEU A 247 -10.28 13.13 -9.34
CA LEU A 247 -10.97 13.62 -10.54
C LEU A 247 -12.37 14.13 -10.21
N TRP A 248 -13.09 13.43 -9.33
CA TRP A 248 -14.35 13.89 -8.77
C TRP A 248 -14.71 13.14 -7.47
N ILE A 249 -15.58 13.75 -6.68
CA ILE A 249 -16.21 13.16 -5.49
C ILE A 249 -17.72 13.14 -5.72
N ASP A 250 -18.33 11.97 -5.59
CA ASP A 250 -19.78 11.79 -5.62
C ASP A 250 -20.27 11.57 -4.18
N GLU A 251 -20.77 12.64 -3.59
CA GLU A 251 -21.27 12.65 -2.22
C GLU A 251 -22.57 11.84 -2.04
N LYS A 252 -23.36 11.67 -3.12
CA LYS A 252 -24.61 10.90 -3.05
C LYS A 252 -24.34 9.41 -3.03
N ASN A 253 -23.40 8.96 -3.86
CA ASN A 253 -23.00 7.55 -3.94
C ASN A 253 -21.86 7.19 -2.97
N LEU A 254 -21.27 8.19 -2.29
CA LEU A 254 -20.12 8.05 -1.39
C LEU A 254 -18.96 7.32 -2.07
N THR A 255 -18.56 7.86 -3.22
CA THR A 255 -17.43 7.37 -4.01
C THR A 255 -16.56 8.52 -4.49
N ALA A 256 -15.25 8.29 -4.58
CA ALA A 256 -14.31 9.19 -5.25
C ALA A 256 -13.66 8.47 -6.43
N HIS A 257 -13.49 9.18 -7.54
CA HIS A 257 -12.76 8.69 -8.71
C HIS A 257 -11.42 9.40 -8.82
N VAL A 258 -10.37 8.61 -8.90
CA VAL A 258 -9.02 9.05 -8.55
C VAL A 258 -8.01 8.44 -9.50
N GLU A 259 -7.05 9.26 -9.91
CA GLU A 259 -5.88 8.80 -10.64
C GLU A 259 -5.00 7.87 -9.80
N ALA A 260 -4.55 6.77 -10.41
CA ALA A 260 -3.95 5.64 -9.71
C ALA A 260 -2.59 5.91 -9.06
N GLY A 261 -1.93 7.02 -9.42
CA GLY A 261 -0.64 7.39 -8.88
C GLY A 261 -0.67 8.16 -7.56
N ILE A 262 -1.85 8.55 -7.07
CA ILE A 262 -1.98 9.21 -5.77
C ILE A 262 -1.49 8.27 -4.65
N VAL A 263 -0.71 8.81 -3.70
CA VAL A 263 -0.30 8.08 -2.50
C VAL A 263 -1.35 8.20 -1.41
N GLY A 264 -1.43 7.20 -0.53
CA GLY A 264 -2.47 7.16 0.50
C GLY A 264 -2.51 8.39 1.41
N GLN A 265 -1.36 8.93 1.79
CA GLN A 265 -1.28 10.15 2.59
C GLN A 265 -1.94 11.36 1.89
N ASP A 266 -1.71 11.53 0.59
CA ASP A 266 -2.32 12.62 -0.18
C ASP A 266 -3.80 12.40 -0.43
N LEU A 267 -4.19 11.15 -0.72
CA LEU A 267 -5.58 10.77 -0.90
C LEU A 267 -6.41 11.07 0.35
N GLU A 268 -5.95 10.62 1.52
CA GLU A 268 -6.63 10.89 2.78
C GLU A 268 -6.64 12.39 3.09
N ARG A 269 -5.52 13.11 2.93
CA ARG A 269 -5.48 14.56 3.17
C ARG A 269 -6.51 15.31 2.33
N LEU A 270 -6.53 15.07 1.02
CA LEU A 270 -7.43 15.76 0.08
C LEU A 270 -8.91 15.39 0.29
N LEU A 271 -9.21 14.13 0.62
CA LEU A 271 -10.59 13.75 0.98
C LEU A 271 -11.03 14.37 2.30
N ASN A 272 -10.14 14.46 3.30
CA ASN A 272 -10.44 15.05 4.60
C ASN A 272 -10.80 16.55 4.47
N GLU A 273 -10.19 17.27 3.54
CA GLU A 273 -10.55 18.67 3.21
C GLU A 273 -12.02 18.79 2.76
N SER A 274 -12.61 17.71 2.23
CA SER A 274 -14.03 17.62 1.86
C SER A 274 -14.89 16.88 2.90
N GLY A 275 -14.36 16.55 4.08
CA GLY A 275 -15.09 15.83 5.13
C GLY A 275 -15.22 14.33 4.91
N TYR A 276 -14.40 13.73 4.03
CA TYR A 276 -14.41 12.31 3.73
C TYR A 276 -13.05 11.61 4.00
N CYS A 277 -13.05 10.28 4.04
CA CYS A 277 -11.87 9.42 4.14
C CYS A 277 -12.13 8.11 3.37
N THR A 278 -11.07 7.38 3.01
CA THR A 278 -11.23 5.98 2.54
C THR A 278 -11.12 4.99 3.69
N GLY A 279 -10.34 5.35 4.72
CA GLY A 279 -9.98 4.46 5.83
C GLY A 279 -9.03 3.32 5.44
N HIS A 280 -8.53 3.31 4.20
CA HIS A 280 -7.53 2.37 3.73
C HIS A 280 -6.12 2.83 4.14
N GLU A 281 -5.69 2.35 5.30
CA GLU A 281 -4.41 2.74 5.90
C GLU A 281 -3.44 1.55 5.95
N PRO A 282 -2.82 1.14 4.83
CA PRO A 282 -1.67 0.24 4.89
C PRO A 282 -0.49 0.97 5.56
N ASP A 283 0.36 0.24 6.26
CA ASP A 283 1.51 0.83 6.98
C ASP A 283 2.50 1.57 6.03
N SER A 284 2.39 1.37 4.71
CA SER A 284 3.17 2.03 3.66
C SER A 284 2.49 3.27 3.05
N MET A 285 1.34 3.72 3.55
CA MET A 285 0.48 4.74 2.91
C MET A 285 1.14 6.09 2.61
N GLU A 286 2.24 6.43 3.28
CA GLU A 286 3.04 7.64 2.98
C GLU A 286 3.61 7.61 1.56
N PHE A 287 3.83 6.42 0.99
CA PHE A 287 4.44 6.25 -0.32
C PHE A 287 3.65 5.33 -1.24
N SER A 288 2.93 4.34 -0.72
CA SER A 288 2.19 3.39 -1.55
C SER A 288 1.00 4.07 -2.24
N SER A 289 0.81 3.73 -3.52
CA SER A 289 -0.19 4.37 -4.38
C SER A 289 -1.44 3.51 -4.58
N LEU A 290 -2.55 4.17 -4.95
CA LEU A 290 -3.84 3.52 -5.20
C LEU A 290 -3.75 2.41 -6.25
N GLY A 291 -3.06 2.64 -7.37
CA GLY A 291 -2.81 1.62 -8.39
C GLY A 291 -1.97 0.46 -7.87
N GLY A 292 -0.99 0.74 -7.00
CA GLY A 292 -0.20 -0.29 -6.31
C GLY A 292 -1.05 -1.16 -5.38
N TRP A 293 -2.01 -0.55 -4.67
CA TRP A 293 -2.95 -1.29 -3.82
C TRP A 293 -3.82 -2.24 -4.62
N VAL A 294 -4.35 -1.78 -5.76
CA VAL A 294 -5.11 -2.63 -6.70
C VAL A 294 -4.23 -3.76 -7.21
N ALA A 295 -3.01 -3.45 -7.67
CA ALA A 295 -2.10 -4.43 -8.26
C ALA A 295 -1.67 -5.53 -7.27
N THR A 296 -1.65 -5.25 -5.96
CA THR A 296 -1.12 -6.16 -4.93
C THR A 296 -2.15 -6.68 -3.95
N ARG A 297 -3.44 -6.33 -4.11
CA ARG A 297 -4.53 -6.64 -3.16
C ARG A 297 -4.20 -6.15 -1.74
N ALA A 298 -3.82 -4.89 -1.61
CA ALA A 298 -3.40 -4.33 -0.33
C ALA A 298 -4.48 -4.42 0.76
N SER A 299 -4.02 -4.62 2.00
CA SER A 299 -4.84 -4.66 3.22
C SER A 299 -4.45 -3.50 4.11
N GLY A 300 -5.45 -2.75 4.59
CA GLY A 300 -5.26 -1.62 5.50
C GLY A 300 -5.48 -2.00 6.97
N MET A 301 -4.93 -1.19 7.89
CA MET A 301 -5.09 -1.36 9.34
C MET A 301 -6.56 -1.43 9.77
N LYS A 302 -7.42 -0.61 9.16
CA LYS A 302 -8.82 -0.40 9.58
C LYS A 302 -9.85 -1.20 8.78
N LYS A 303 -9.41 -2.26 8.08
CA LYS A 303 -10.25 -3.04 7.16
C LYS A 303 -11.53 -3.61 7.77
N ASN A 304 -11.62 -3.73 9.10
CA ASN A 304 -12.83 -4.24 9.76
C ASN A 304 -14.04 -3.32 9.57
N ILE A 305 -13.83 -2.00 9.41
CA ILE A 305 -14.88 -1.03 9.10
C ILE A 305 -14.99 -0.80 7.58
N TYR A 306 -13.85 -0.59 6.92
CA TYR A 306 -13.83 -0.09 5.54
C TYR A 306 -13.71 -1.18 4.47
N GLY A 307 -13.26 -2.36 4.85
CA GLY A 307 -12.89 -3.43 3.94
C GLY A 307 -11.44 -3.35 3.44
N ASN A 308 -11.01 -4.38 2.73
CA ASN A 308 -9.76 -4.37 1.98
C ASN A 308 -9.95 -3.66 0.63
N ILE A 309 -8.88 -3.55 -0.18
CA ILE A 309 -8.95 -2.87 -1.47
C ILE A 309 -10.02 -3.47 -2.40
N GLU A 310 -10.24 -4.79 -2.36
CA GLU A 310 -11.27 -5.47 -3.15
C GLU A 310 -12.71 -5.12 -2.72
N ASP A 311 -12.90 -4.68 -1.48
CA ASP A 311 -14.19 -4.24 -0.97
C ASP A 311 -14.43 -2.75 -1.25
N LEU A 312 -13.35 -1.98 -1.31
CA LEU A 312 -13.35 -0.52 -1.50
C LEU A 312 -13.48 -0.12 -2.96
N VAL A 313 -12.83 -0.85 -3.87
CA VAL A 313 -12.85 -0.54 -5.31
C VAL A 313 -14.23 -0.83 -5.91
N VAL A 314 -14.78 0.17 -6.59
CA VAL A 314 -16.06 0.11 -7.30
C VAL A 314 -15.85 -0.02 -8.80
N HIS A 315 -14.83 0.65 -9.34
CA HIS A 315 -14.58 0.71 -10.78
C HIS A 315 -13.08 0.91 -11.07
N ILE A 316 -12.59 0.32 -12.15
CA ILE A 316 -11.17 0.38 -12.56
C ILE A 316 -11.13 0.69 -14.06
N LYS A 317 -10.25 1.63 -14.45
CA LYS A 317 -9.79 1.82 -15.83
C LYS A 317 -8.33 1.38 -15.93
N MET A 318 -8.05 0.47 -16.87
CA MET A 318 -6.71 -0.11 -17.05
C MET A 318 -6.31 -0.09 -18.53
N VAL A 319 -5.12 0.40 -18.83
CA VAL A 319 -4.52 0.35 -20.16
C VAL A 319 -3.73 -0.95 -20.31
N THR A 320 -3.99 -1.71 -21.36
CA THR A 320 -3.26 -2.93 -21.72
C THR A 320 -2.75 -2.84 -23.16
N PRO A 321 -1.79 -3.69 -23.57
CA PRO A 321 -1.37 -3.78 -24.98
C PRO A 321 -2.51 -4.06 -25.98
N ARG A 322 -3.64 -4.62 -25.52
CA ARG A 322 -4.80 -4.91 -26.37
C ARG A 322 -5.84 -3.79 -26.41
N GLY A 323 -5.69 -2.76 -25.57
CA GLY A 323 -6.68 -1.70 -25.39
C GLY A 323 -7.03 -1.45 -23.91
N VAL A 324 -8.07 -0.65 -23.70
CA VAL A 324 -8.52 -0.21 -22.37
C VAL A 324 -9.56 -1.18 -21.82
N ILE A 325 -9.35 -1.66 -20.59
CA ILE A 325 -10.34 -2.45 -19.85
C ILE A 325 -11.13 -1.49 -18.95
N GLU A 326 -12.44 -1.43 -19.15
CA GLU A 326 -13.34 -0.59 -18.36
C GLU A 326 -14.78 -1.14 -18.38
N LYS A 327 -15.46 -1.16 -17.22
CA LYS A 327 -16.90 -1.48 -17.17
C LYS A 327 -17.73 -0.27 -17.60
N SER A 328 -18.85 -0.51 -18.28
CA SER A 328 -19.72 0.56 -18.78
C SER A 328 -20.58 1.26 -17.72
N CYS A 329 -20.66 0.72 -16.50
CA CYS A 329 -21.45 1.31 -15.42
C CYS A 329 -20.80 1.09 -14.05
N GLN A 330 -21.26 1.84 -13.06
CA GLN A 330 -20.80 1.79 -11.67
C GLN A 330 -21.86 1.20 -10.73
N GLY A 331 -22.63 0.22 -11.22
CA GLY A 331 -23.60 -0.48 -10.37
C GLY A 331 -22.91 -1.15 -9.17
N PRO A 332 -23.46 -1.06 -7.95
CA PRO A 332 -22.76 -1.45 -6.71
C PRO A 332 -22.51 -2.96 -6.59
N ARG A 333 -23.25 -3.77 -7.34
CA ARG A 333 -23.06 -5.22 -7.47
C ARG A 333 -23.66 -5.69 -8.79
N MET A 334 -22.95 -6.54 -9.51
CA MET A 334 -23.38 -7.05 -10.82
C MET A 334 -23.30 -8.57 -10.89
N SER A 335 -24.14 -9.17 -11.73
CA SER A 335 -24.09 -10.58 -12.10
C SER A 335 -23.99 -10.70 -13.62
N THR A 336 -22.93 -10.12 -14.18
CA THR A 336 -22.67 -10.03 -15.62
C THR A 336 -21.57 -10.99 -16.07
N GLY A 337 -21.53 -12.19 -15.46
CA GLY A 337 -20.43 -13.15 -15.63
C GLY A 337 -19.32 -13.00 -14.59
N PRO A 338 -18.13 -13.59 -14.83
CA PRO A 338 -16.98 -13.44 -13.94
C PRO A 338 -16.59 -11.97 -13.76
N ASP A 339 -16.27 -11.57 -12.53
CA ASP A 339 -15.89 -10.19 -12.27
C ASP A 339 -14.47 -9.89 -12.77
N ILE A 340 -14.38 -9.15 -13.87
CA ILE A 340 -13.11 -8.77 -14.48
C ILE A 340 -12.24 -7.87 -13.58
N HIS A 341 -12.79 -7.17 -12.58
CA HIS A 341 -11.95 -6.41 -11.64
C HIS A 341 -11.02 -7.34 -10.86
N HIS A 342 -11.45 -8.58 -10.58
CA HIS A 342 -10.63 -9.59 -9.92
C HIS A 342 -9.56 -10.20 -10.83
N PHE A 343 -9.61 -9.98 -12.14
CA PHE A 343 -8.53 -10.35 -13.06
C PHE A 343 -7.40 -9.31 -13.00
N ILE A 344 -7.75 -8.05 -12.68
CA ILE A 344 -6.83 -6.93 -12.55
C ILE A 344 -6.23 -6.88 -11.13
N MET A 345 -7.05 -7.06 -10.10
CA MET A 345 -6.62 -7.01 -8.71
C MET A 345 -5.68 -8.18 -8.39
N GLY A 346 -4.46 -7.87 -7.94
CA GLY A 346 -3.43 -8.89 -7.70
C GLY A 346 -2.62 -9.27 -8.96
N SER A 347 -2.75 -8.50 -10.05
CA SER A 347 -1.97 -8.75 -11.28
C SER A 347 -0.51 -8.31 -11.20
N GLU A 348 -0.11 -7.58 -10.16
CA GLU A 348 1.28 -7.14 -9.91
C GLU A 348 1.95 -6.47 -11.13
N GLY A 349 1.18 -5.70 -11.93
CA GLY A 349 1.68 -4.96 -13.09
C GLY A 349 1.93 -5.80 -14.35
N THR A 350 1.62 -7.11 -14.33
CA THR A 350 1.90 -8.05 -15.44
C THR A 350 0.94 -7.93 -16.63
N LEU A 351 -0.22 -7.29 -16.45
CA LEU A 351 -1.27 -7.20 -17.47
C LEU A 351 -1.36 -5.81 -18.14
N GLY A 352 -0.75 -4.79 -17.54
CA GLY A 352 -0.89 -3.39 -17.96
C GLY A 352 -0.88 -2.40 -16.79
N VAL A 353 -1.40 -1.20 -17.03
CA VAL A 353 -1.33 -0.07 -16.10
C VAL A 353 -2.72 0.32 -15.64
N VAL A 354 -2.99 0.23 -14.34
CA VAL A 354 -4.18 0.84 -13.73
C VAL A 354 -4.00 2.36 -13.76
N THR A 355 -4.91 3.09 -14.39
CA THR A 355 -4.80 4.55 -14.55
C THR A 355 -5.74 5.33 -13.66
N GLU A 356 -6.98 4.83 -13.49
CA GLU A 356 -8.02 5.49 -12.71
C GLU A 356 -8.81 4.43 -11.93
N VAL A 357 -9.26 4.79 -10.73
CA VAL A 357 -10.02 3.92 -9.84
C VAL A 357 -11.14 4.74 -9.19
N THR A 358 -12.38 4.23 -9.26
CA THR A 358 -13.44 4.69 -8.35
C THR A 358 -13.41 3.82 -7.11
N MET A 359 -13.35 4.44 -5.94
CA MET A 359 -13.39 3.75 -4.66
C MET A 359 -14.41 4.37 -3.71
N LYS A 360 -14.91 3.55 -2.78
CA LYS A 360 -15.79 4.00 -1.69
C LYS A 360 -15.06 4.98 -0.78
N ILE A 361 -15.80 5.99 -0.35
CA ILE A 361 -15.40 6.93 0.70
C ILE A 361 -16.44 6.93 1.81
N ARG A 362 -16.06 7.41 2.99
CA ARG A 362 -16.93 7.54 4.16
C ARG A 362 -16.74 8.93 4.76
N PRO A 363 -17.75 9.49 5.47
CA PRO A 363 -17.52 10.66 6.30
C PRO A 363 -16.36 10.41 7.27
N VAL A 364 -15.57 11.44 7.56
CA VAL A 364 -14.52 11.37 8.57
C VAL A 364 -15.15 10.97 9.91
N PRO A 365 -14.59 9.99 10.64
CA PRO A 365 -15.15 9.58 11.93
C PRO A 365 -15.11 10.74 12.93
N GLU A 366 -16.24 10.97 13.61
CA GLU A 366 -16.38 12.01 14.65
C GLU A 366 -15.39 11.80 15.81
N TYR A 367 -15.17 10.54 16.19
CA TYR A 367 -14.42 10.17 17.37
C TYR A 367 -13.52 8.96 17.11
N GLN A 368 -12.29 9.01 17.63
CA GLN A 368 -11.35 7.89 17.66
C GLN A 368 -10.93 7.59 19.10
N LYS A 369 -10.84 6.30 19.43
CA LYS A 369 -10.46 5.83 20.76
C LYS A 369 -9.44 4.71 20.67
N TYR A 370 -8.26 4.93 21.26
CA TYR A 370 -7.25 3.89 21.45
C TYR A 370 -7.46 3.16 22.78
N GLY A 371 -7.09 1.88 22.80
CA GLY A 371 -7.17 1.02 23.98
C GLY A 371 -6.14 -0.11 23.94
N SER A 372 -5.96 -0.78 25.08
CA SER A 372 -5.13 -2.01 25.14
C SER A 372 -5.64 -3.00 26.19
N VAL A 373 -5.36 -4.28 25.95
CA VAL A 373 -5.72 -5.40 26.82
C VAL A 373 -4.49 -6.29 27.02
N VAL A 374 -4.20 -6.64 28.27
CA VAL A 374 -3.12 -7.57 28.61
C VAL A 374 -3.70 -8.96 28.89
N PHE A 375 -3.12 -9.98 28.28
CA PHE A 375 -3.46 -11.39 28.48
C PHE A 375 -2.32 -12.13 29.20
N PRO A 376 -2.61 -13.21 29.93
CA PRO A 376 -1.57 -13.99 30.62
C PRO A 376 -0.62 -14.71 29.66
N ASN A 377 -1.10 -15.06 28.45
CA ASN A 377 -0.30 -15.66 27.38
C ASN A 377 -0.96 -15.42 26.01
N PHE A 378 -0.21 -15.75 24.95
CA PHE A 378 -0.64 -15.54 23.57
C PHE A 378 -1.88 -16.37 23.21
N GLU A 379 -1.99 -17.60 23.72
CA GLU A 379 -3.12 -18.49 23.43
C GLU A 379 -4.45 -17.90 23.92
N GLN A 380 -4.48 -17.29 25.11
CA GLN A 380 -5.66 -16.60 25.62
C GLN A 380 -6.01 -15.36 24.78
N GLY A 381 -5.00 -14.62 24.33
CA GLY A 381 -5.18 -13.51 23.39
C GLY A 381 -5.83 -13.97 22.08
N VAL A 382 -5.34 -15.06 21.49
CA VAL A 382 -5.89 -15.65 20.26
C VAL A 382 -7.33 -16.12 20.49
N ALA A 383 -7.61 -16.81 21.60
CA ALA A 383 -8.96 -17.26 21.93
C ALA A 383 -9.95 -16.09 22.06
N CYS A 384 -9.51 -14.99 22.68
CA CYS A 384 -10.30 -13.76 22.77
C CYS A 384 -10.57 -13.14 21.39
N LEU A 385 -9.53 -12.96 20.56
CA LEU A 385 -9.69 -12.41 19.20
C LEU A 385 -10.62 -13.29 18.34
N ARG A 386 -10.53 -14.62 18.49
CA ARG A 386 -11.45 -15.56 17.85
C ARG A 386 -12.89 -15.34 18.30
N GLU A 387 -13.14 -15.11 19.58
CA GLU A 387 -14.49 -14.87 20.10
C GLU A 387 -15.05 -13.52 19.65
N VAL A 388 -14.22 -12.46 19.64
CA VAL A 388 -14.56 -11.15 19.07
C VAL A 388 -14.94 -11.28 17.58
N ALA A 389 -14.17 -12.06 16.81
CA ALA A 389 -14.46 -12.33 15.41
C ALA A 389 -15.75 -13.15 15.23
N LYS A 390 -15.97 -14.17 16.07
CA LYS A 390 -17.19 -15.00 16.07
C LYS A 390 -18.44 -14.15 16.34
N GLN A 391 -18.35 -13.17 17.23
CA GLN A 391 -19.43 -12.23 17.54
C GLN A 391 -19.52 -11.07 16.53
N ARG A 392 -18.63 -11.02 15.53
CA ARG A 392 -18.56 -9.97 14.50
C ARG A 392 -18.52 -8.55 15.08
N CYS A 393 -17.84 -8.39 16.22
CA CYS A 393 -17.70 -7.11 16.91
C CYS A 393 -16.22 -6.69 17.00
N ALA A 394 -15.43 -6.97 15.97
CA ALA A 394 -14.07 -6.47 15.91
C ALA A 394 -14.09 -4.92 15.81
N PRO A 395 -13.24 -4.21 16.56
CA PRO A 395 -13.10 -2.76 16.42
C PRO A 395 -12.44 -2.41 15.07
N ALA A 396 -12.28 -1.11 14.78
CA ALA A 396 -11.63 -0.66 13.53
C ALA A 396 -10.30 -1.37 13.31
N SER A 397 -9.47 -1.45 14.35
CA SER A 397 -8.26 -2.28 14.37
C SER A 397 -8.11 -3.00 15.71
N ILE A 398 -7.72 -4.28 15.64
CA ILE A 398 -7.32 -5.11 16.78
C ILE A 398 -6.07 -5.89 16.37
N ARG A 399 -4.98 -5.71 17.12
CA ARG A 399 -3.68 -6.36 16.84
C ARG A 399 -3.17 -7.00 18.11
N LEU A 400 -2.98 -8.33 18.08
CA LEU A 400 -2.39 -9.08 19.19
C LEU A 400 -0.89 -9.22 18.99
N MET A 401 -0.12 -8.59 19.86
CA MET A 401 1.34 -8.69 19.88
C MET A 401 1.78 -9.76 20.88
N ASP A 402 2.77 -10.55 20.50
CA ASP A 402 3.41 -11.51 21.39
C ASP A 402 4.26 -10.81 22.49
N ASN A 403 4.91 -11.61 23.33
CA ASN A 403 5.70 -11.09 24.44
C ASN A 403 6.95 -10.32 23.99
N GLU A 404 7.60 -10.74 22.91
CA GLU A 404 8.82 -10.11 22.40
C GLU A 404 8.50 -8.73 21.81
N GLN A 405 7.40 -8.60 21.07
CA GLN A 405 6.89 -7.33 20.58
C GLN A 405 6.45 -6.41 21.73
N PHE A 406 5.85 -6.95 22.79
CA PHE A 406 5.53 -6.18 24.00
C PHE A 406 6.79 -5.63 24.67
N LYS A 407 7.82 -6.46 24.85
CA LYS A 407 9.14 -6.05 25.39
C LYS A 407 9.78 -4.96 24.53
N PHE A 408 9.74 -5.12 23.21
CA PHE A 408 10.22 -4.12 22.27
C PHE A 408 9.47 -2.78 22.42
N GLY A 409 8.13 -2.82 22.47
CA GLY A 409 7.32 -1.62 22.72
C GLY A 409 7.66 -0.93 24.04
N HIS A 410 8.01 -1.69 25.08
CA HIS A 410 8.49 -1.13 26.35
C HIS A 410 9.87 -0.47 26.22
N ALA A 411 10.78 -1.05 25.43
CA ALA A 411 12.11 -0.50 25.17
C ALA A 411 12.09 0.83 24.40
N LEU A 412 11.01 1.10 23.65
CA LEU A 412 10.79 2.34 22.91
C LEU A 412 10.21 3.48 23.77
N LYS A 413 9.90 3.26 25.05
CA LYS A 413 9.32 4.31 25.89
C LYS A 413 10.29 5.49 26.01
N PRO A 414 9.83 6.73 25.76
CA PRO A 414 10.68 7.89 25.88
C PRO A 414 11.05 8.15 27.34
N GLN A 415 12.19 8.81 27.56
CA GLN A 415 12.56 9.30 28.88
C GLN A 415 11.60 10.42 29.31
N VAL A 416 10.48 10.07 29.96
CA VAL A 416 9.53 11.06 30.49
C VAL A 416 10.06 11.58 31.82
N SER A 417 10.15 12.90 31.98
CA SER A 417 10.71 13.61 33.13
C SER A 417 9.82 13.60 34.40
N SER A 418 8.76 12.79 34.47
CA SER A 418 7.85 12.82 35.62
C SER A 418 8.07 11.64 36.58
N ILE A 419 8.47 11.97 37.81
CA ILE A 419 8.53 11.07 38.97
C ILE A 419 7.19 10.30 39.15
N PHE A 420 6.07 10.92 38.77
CA PHE A 420 4.73 10.35 38.87
C PHE A 420 4.49 9.19 37.89
N THR A 421 5.04 9.26 36.66
CA THR A 421 4.92 8.19 35.67
C THR A 421 5.76 6.97 36.04
N SER A 422 6.97 7.18 36.57
CA SER A 422 7.82 6.08 37.07
C SER A 422 7.21 5.37 38.28
N PHE A 423 6.51 6.11 39.16
CA PHE A 423 5.76 5.54 40.28
C PHE A 423 4.57 4.69 39.79
N LEU A 424 3.82 5.18 38.79
CA LEU A 424 2.72 4.41 38.17
C LEU A 424 3.23 3.15 37.44
N GLU A 425 4.35 3.24 36.72
CA GLU A 425 5.01 2.10 36.06
C GLU A 425 5.47 1.06 37.09
N GLY A 426 6.06 1.52 38.20
CA GLY A 426 6.46 0.69 39.33
C GLY A 426 5.27 -0.04 39.95
N LEU A 427 4.15 0.66 40.19
CA LEU A 427 2.90 0.09 40.70
C LEU A 427 2.27 -0.91 39.73
N LYS A 428 2.28 -0.63 38.41
CA LYS A 428 1.81 -1.57 37.38
C LYS A 428 2.64 -2.83 37.34
N LYS A 429 3.97 -2.70 37.34
CA LYS A 429 4.91 -3.83 37.38
C LYS A 429 4.69 -4.63 38.66
N LEU A 430 4.53 -3.96 39.81
CA LEU A 430 4.24 -4.62 41.09
C LEU A 430 2.90 -5.36 41.06
N TYR A 431 1.84 -4.80 40.47
CA TYR A 431 0.50 -5.39 40.51
C TYR A 431 0.32 -6.53 39.51
N ILE A 432 0.83 -6.37 38.28
CA ILE A 432 0.82 -7.42 37.25
C ILE A 432 1.57 -8.66 37.74
N THR A 433 2.71 -8.45 38.41
CA THR A 433 3.58 -9.54 38.89
C THR A 433 3.18 -10.09 40.26
N LYS A 434 2.80 -9.25 41.23
CA LYS A 434 2.47 -9.69 42.61
C LYS A 434 0.99 -9.94 42.88
N PHE A 435 0.07 -9.26 42.20
CA PHE A 435 -1.37 -9.31 42.54
C PHE A 435 -2.22 -10.13 41.56
N LYS A 436 -1.82 -10.19 40.27
CA LYS A 436 -2.45 -11.05 39.25
C LYS A 436 -1.62 -12.27 38.85
N GLY A 437 -0.32 -12.28 39.19
CA GLY A 437 0.57 -13.42 38.95
C GLY A 437 0.88 -13.69 37.48
N PHE A 438 0.79 -12.68 36.60
CA PHE A 438 1.14 -12.88 35.19
C PHE A 438 2.66 -12.97 35.04
N ASP A 439 3.11 -13.98 34.31
CA ASP A 439 4.52 -14.15 33.95
C ASP A 439 4.92 -13.08 32.91
N PRO A 440 5.83 -12.15 33.25
CA PRO A 440 6.31 -11.12 32.32
C PRO A 440 6.95 -11.66 31.04
N ASN A 441 7.38 -12.93 31.02
CA ASN A 441 7.97 -13.59 29.87
C ASN A 441 6.93 -14.29 28.97
N ARG A 442 5.66 -14.35 29.40
CA ARG A 442 4.60 -15.01 28.65
C ARG A 442 3.46 -14.09 28.29
N LEU A 443 3.23 -13.04 29.08
CA LEU A 443 2.14 -12.10 28.85
C LEU A 443 2.20 -11.52 27.44
N CYS A 444 1.03 -11.18 26.89
CA CYS A 444 0.92 -10.59 25.57
C CYS A 444 -0.11 -9.46 25.61
N VAL A 445 -0.15 -8.62 24.57
CA VAL A 445 -0.99 -7.41 24.57
C VAL A 445 -1.77 -7.31 23.27
N ALA A 446 -3.06 -7.00 23.36
CA ALA A 446 -3.82 -6.51 22.21
C ALA A 446 -3.87 -4.99 22.24
N THR A 447 -3.57 -4.33 21.11
CA THR A 447 -3.90 -2.91 20.90
C THR A 447 -5.21 -2.80 20.13
N LEU A 448 -5.99 -1.80 20.49
CA LEU A 448 -7.33 -1.54 19.95
C LEU A 448 -7.40 -0.11 19.43
N LEU A 449 -8.09 0.05 18.31
CA LEU A 449 -8.54 1.34 17.79
C LEU A 449 -10.01 1.21 17.41
N PHE A 450 -10.84 2.07 17.97
CA PHE A 450 -12.24 2.26 17.62
C PHE A 450 -12.41 3.62 16.95
N GLU A 451 -13.30 3.72 15.97
CA GLU A 451 -13.66 5.00 15.37
C GLU A 451 -15.09 5.01 14.82
N GLY A 452 -15.70 6.18 14.79
CA GLY A 452 -17.08 6.40 14.35
C GLY A 452 -17.80 7.43 15.22
N ASP A 453 -19.12 7.34 15.29
CA ASP A 453 -19.95 8.17 16.18
C ASP A 453 -19.57 7.89 17.65
N ARG A 454 -19.40 8.95 18.45
CA ARG A 454 -18.85 8.84 19.81
C ARG A 454 -19.59 7.84 20.69
N GLU A 455 -20.92 7.86 20.67
CA GLU A 455 -21.75 6.97 21.50
C GLU A 455 -21.55 5.48 21.12
N LYS A 456 -21.54 5.19 19.81
CA LYS A 456 -21.32 3.83 19.30
C LYS A 456 -19.93 3.32 19.64
N VAL A 457 -18.92 4.18 19.53
CA VAL A 457 -17.54 3.85 19.89
C VAL A 457 -17.44 3.42 21.36
N LEU A 458 -18.05 4.16 22.29
CA LEU A 458 -18.00 3.84 23.71
C LEU A 458 -18.77 2.56 24.08
N GLN A 459 -19.93 2.32 23.44
CA GLN A 459 -20.69 1.08 23.61
C GLN A 459 -19.91 -0.13 23.07
N HIS A 460 -19.31 0.01 21.89
CA HIS A 460 -18.51 -1.04 21.25
C HIS A 460 -17.23 -1.33 22.02
N GLU A 461 -16.56 -0.30 22.53
CA GLU A 461 -15.42 -0.42 23.44
C GLU A 461 -15.81 -1.31 24.63
N LYS A 462 -16.87 -0.96 25.35
CA LYS A 462 -17.36 -1.75 26.49
C LYS A 462 -17.59 -3.22 26.11
N GLN A 463 -18.26 -3.49 24.99
CA GLN A 463 -18.52 -4.85 24.54
C GLN A 463 -17.24 -5.66 24.34
N VAL A 464 -16.22 -5.08 23.68
CA VAL A 464 -14.95 -5.76 23.42
C VAL A 464 -14.19 -6.04 24.73
N TYR A 465 -14.17 -5.09 25.67
CA TYR A 465 -13.56 -5.31 26.98
C TYR A 465 -14.32 -6.36 27.83
N ASP A 466 -15.65 -6.38 27.77
CA ASP A 466 -16.47 -7.39 28.47
C ASP A 466 -16.24 -8.81 27.91
N ILE A 467 -15.99 -8.95 26.59
CA ILE A 467 -15.56 -10.22 25.99
C ILE A 467 -14.17 -10.59 26.49
N ALA A 468 -13.23 -9.65 26.42
CA ALA A 468 -11.85 -9.86 26.83
C ALA A 468 -11.74 -10.34 28.29
N ALA A 469 -12.54 -9.78 29.20
CA ALA A 469 -12.55 -10.16 30.62
C ALA A 469 -12.79 -11.67 30.85
N LYS A 470 -13.46 -12.37 29.92
CA LYS A 470 -13.71 -13.82 29.99
C LYS A 470 -12.46 -14.66 29.72
N PHE A 471 -11.40 -14.07 29.17
CA PHE A 471 -10.14 -14.72 28.80
C PHE A 471 -9.01 -14.37 29.77
N GLY A 472 -9.36 -14.08 31.02
CA GLY A 472 -8.40 -13.82 32.09
C GLY A 472 -7.64 -12.52 31.91
N THR A 473 -8.24 -11.49 31.31
CA THR A 473 -7.53 -10.26 30.95
C THR A 473 -7.47 -9.21 32.05
N TRP A 474 -6.71 -8.16 31.75
CA TRP A 474 -6.89 -6.85 32.34
C TRP A 474 -6.93 -5.76 31.26
N GLY A 475 -7.94 -4.89 31.32
CA GLY A 475 -8.17 -3.82 30.34
C GLY A 475 -7.72 -2.45 30.83
N TRP A 476 -7.07 -1.68 29.96
CA TRP A 476 -6.85 -0.25 30.15
C TRP A 476 -7.69 0.55 29.17
N THR A 477 -8.42 1.54 29.68
CA THR A 477 -8.89 2.67 28.88
C THR A 477 -7.90 3.81 29.08
N THR A 478 -7.15 4.21 28.05
CA THR A 478 -6.39 5.48 28.09
C THR A 478 -7.38 6.63 27.91
N MET A 479 -7.51 7.53 28.90
CA MET A 479 -8.32 8.75 28.77
C MET A 479 -7.93 9.54 27.53
#